data_AF-A0AAW7BSQ8-F1
#
_entry.id   AF-A0AAW7BSQ8-F1
#
_cell.length_a   1.000
_cell.length_b   1.000
_cell.length_c   1.000
_cell.angle_alpha   90.00
_cell.angle_beta   90.00
_cell.angle_gamma   90.00
#
_symmetry.space_group_name_H-M   'P 1'
#
loop_
_entity.id
_entity.type
_entity.pdbx_description
1 polymer ?
#
loop_
_entity_poly.entity_id
_entity_poly.type
_entity_poly.pdbx_seq_one_letter_code
_entity_poly.pdbx_strand_id
1 'polypeptide(L)'
;MNPLSKIADRSRSGKLSTIALALLVATGSALAGPAQPVPQAPAQTVAQPLVLLAHQQLLEGDLASAQALLREAGAQGQGGSRALAEQAFIEDAGGRHMRARQFYDALKGSDQAAVIALPSAVNLAALGRFEQAGKAFAELQKTSPNPQVQAYAGLWNLWVTARQASDAGVKPAVTKARVEKLARAIKPVDEHQRAMLALFQGKSDSSAVFAQIDGLQAPDAVKRDLRTEAGLFAGGYLDYVRQDHAGALRLYERALQQSRPTAMERPQLIQSSRALQLSSR
;
A
#
# COMPACT_ATOMS: atom_id res chain seq x y z
N MET A 1 38.59 7.02 -40.44
CA MET A 1 38.73 8.15 -39.50
C MET A 1 37.43 8.25 -38.72
N ASN A 2 37.47 7.89 -37.43
CA ASN A 2 36.34 7.96 -36.49
C ASN A 2 36.26 9.35 -35.86
N PRO A 3 35.05 9.85 -35.58
CA PRO A 3 34.82 10.69 -34.42
C PRO A 3 33.87 10.01 -33.41
N LEU A 4 34.44 9.82 -32.23
CA LEU A 4 33.91 9.33 -30.96
C LEU A 4 32.50 9.82 -30.61
N SER A 5 31.58 8.87 -30.42
CA SER A 5 30.36 9.06 -29.65
C SER A 5 30.69 9.13 -28.15
N LYS A 6 30.40 10.27 -27.52
CA LYS A 6 30.37 10.40 -26.05
C LYS A 6 29.12 9.68 -25.53
N ILE A 7 29.30 8.49 -24.99
CA ILE A 7 28.31 7.85 -24.12
C ILE A 7 28.38 8.56 -22.77
N ALA A 8 27.38 9.39 -22.49
CA ALA A 8 27.17 9.93 -21.16
C ALA A 8 26.57 8.81 -20.30
N ASP A 9 27.42 8.32 -19.40
CA ASP A 9 27.09 7.41 -18.32
C ASP A 9 26.03 8.07 -17.41
N ARG A 10 24.77 7.63 -17.52
CA ARG A 10 23.71 7.97 -16.57
C ARG A 10 23.39 6.73 -15.74
N SER A 11 24.10 6.67 -14.61
CA SER A 11 23.81 5.89 -13.42
C SER A 11 22.32 5.57 -13.26
N ARG A 12 22.02 4.28 -13.33
CA ARG A 12 20.72 3.65 -13.08
C ARG A 12 20.36 3.80 -11.60
N SER A 13 19.19 4.39 -11.31
CA SER A 13 18.49 4.13 -10.04
C SER A 13 17.17 3.42 -10.37
N GLY A 14 17.15 2.12 -10.11
CA GLY A 14 15.95 1.30 -10.20
C GLY A 14 15.03 1.64 -9.03
N LYS A 15 13.96 2.38 -9.31
CA LYS A 15 12.92 2.66 -8.32
C LYS A 15 11.99 1.44 -8.22
N LEU A 16 12.19 0.64 -7.18
CA LEU A 16 11.24 -0.38 -6.73
C LEU A 16 9.94 0.31 -6.28
N SER A 17 8.82 -0.40 -6.42
CA SER A 17 7.44 0.02 -6.08
C SER A 17 7.38 0.91 -4.83
N THR A 18 6.81 2.11 -4.91
CA THR A 18 6.85 3.14 -3.87
C THR A 18 6.20 2.77 -2.53
N ILE A 19 5.33 1.75 -2.49
CA ILE A 19 4.76 1.22 -1.23
C ILE A 19 5.60 0.05 -0.68
N ALA A 20 6.22 -0.77 -1.55
CA ALA A 20 7.23 -1.75 -1.13
C ALA A 20 8.49 -1.06 -0.61
N LEU A 21 8.84 0.11 -1.16
CA LEU A 21 9.95 0.95 -0.69
C LEU A 21 9.65 1.60 0.67
N ALA A 22 8.39 1.89 0.99
CA ALA A 22 8.01 2.46 2.29
C ALA A 22 8.15 1.47 3.46
N LEU A 23 8.07 0.17 3.20
CA LEU A 23 8.31 -0.91 4.17
C LEU A 23 9.80 -1.33 4.27
N LEU A 24 10.64 -0.94 3.30
CA LEU A 24 12.07 -1.30 3.26
C LEU A 24 12.99 -0.33 4.03
N VAL A 25 12.57 0.90 4.31
CA VAL A 25 13.45 1.93 4.93
C VAL A 25 13.59 1.79 6.46
N ALA A 26 12.88 0.86 7.11
CA ALA A 26 13.06 0.60 8.54
C ALA A 26 14.13 -0.47 8.86
N THR A 27 15.02 -0.80 7.91
CA THR A 27 16.11 -1.76 8.14
C THR A 27 17.47 -1.11 7.98
N GLY A 28 18.09 -0.80 9.13
CA GLY A 28 19.54 -0.73 9.28
C GLY A 28 20.21 0.59 8.90
N SER A 29 20.48 1.43 9.89
CA SER A 29 21.69 2.26 9.90
C SER A 29 22.09 2.54 11.35
N ALA A 30 22.86 1.64 11.93
CA ALA A 30 23.77 2.00 13.00
C ALA A 30 24.86 2.88 12.36
N LEU A 31 24.95 4.14 12.80
CA LEU A 31 26.02 5.04 12.45
C LEU A 31 27.34 4.48 13.00
N ALA A 32 28.16 3.87 12.15
CA ALA A 32 29.55 3.61 12.47
C ALA A 32 30.41 4.71 11.82
N GLY A 33 31.05 5.53 12.66
CA GLY A 33 32.10 6.45 12.24
C GLY A 33 33.33 5.69 11.70
N PRO A 34 34.31 6.41 11.12
CA PRO A 34 35.41 5.78 10.39
C PRO A 34 36.28 4.94 11.34
N ALA A 35 36.30 3.63 11.13
CA ALA A 35 37.12 2.68 11.88
C ALA A 35 38.50 2.49 11.23
N GLN A 36 39.53 2.49 12.07
CA GLN A 36 40.91 2.13 11.72
C GLN A 36 41.03 0.64 11.31
N PRO A 37 42.06 0.26 10.53
CA PRO A 37 42.17 -1.09 9.98
C PRO A 37 42.66 -2.09 11.03
N VAL A 38 41.88 -3.16 11.25
CA VAL A 38 42.24 -4.35 12.03
C VAL A 38 42.06 -5.58 11.12
N PRO A 39 42.87 -6.66 11.26
CA PRO A 39 42.98 -7.72 10.25
C PRO A 39 41.68 -8.51 10.05
N GLN A 40 41.36 -8.79 8.78
CA GLN A 40 40.14 -9.49 8.34
C GLN A 40 40.16 -10.97 8.73
N ALA A 41 39.23 -11.36 9.60
CA ALA A 41 38.79 -12.75 9.73
C ALA A 41 38.01 -13.17 8.45
N PRO A 42 37.98 -14.47 8.09
CA PRO A 42 37.31 -14.93 6.87
C PRO A 42 35.84 -14.50 6.86
N ALA A 43 35.41 -13.92 5.74
CA ALA A 43 34.06 -13.42 5.54
C ALA A 43 33.04 -14.55 5.73
N GLN A 44 32.42 -14.60 6.92
CA GLN A 44 31.21 -15.38 7.13
C GLN A 44 30.13 -14.75 6.27
N THR A 45 29.64 -15.49 5.28
CA THR A 45 28.43 -15.15 4.55
C THR A 45 27.30 -15.08 5.58
N VAL A 46 26.94 -13.88 6.03
CA VAL A 46 25.84 -13.71 6.99
C VAL A 46 24.59 -14.20 6.28
N ALA A 47 24.10 -15.38 6.66
CA ALA A 47 22.86 -15.92 6.14
C ALA A 47 21.75 -14.88 6.36
N GLN A 48 20.98 -14.58 5.31
CA GLN A 48 19.86 -13.64 5.46
C GLN A 48 18.88 -14.17 6.51
N PRO A 49 18.42 -13.34 7.46
CA PRO A 49 17.41 -13.75 8.41
C PRO A 49 16.18 -14.33 7.70
N LEU A 50 15.67 -15.47 8.19
CA LEU A 50 14.54 -16.19 7.59
C LEU A 50 13.28 -15.31 7.51
N VAL A 51 13.15 -14.37 8.44
CA VAL A 51 12.04 -13.40 8.46
C VAL A 51 12.09 -12.45 7.24
N LEU A 52 13.28 -12.08 6.74
CA LEU A 52 13.40 -11.28 5.52
C LEU A 52 13.08 -12.10 4.26
N LEU A 53 13.45 -13.38 4.24
CA LEU A 53 13.06 -14.30 3.17
C LEU A 53 11.55 -14.52 3.16
N ALA A 54 10.92 -14.64 4.33
CA ALA A 54 9.47 -14.74 4.45
C ALA A 54 8.77 -13.50 3.87
N HIS A 55 9.31 -12.31 4.15
CA HIS A 55 8.81 -11.07 3.57
C HIS A 55 8.92 -11.07 2.04
N GLN A 56 10.03 -11.55 1.49
CA GLN A 56 10.19 -11.67 0.04
C GLN A 56 9.15 -12.63 -0.57
N GLN A 57 8.92 -13.79 0.05
CA GLN A 57 7.91 -14.74 -0.42
C GLN A 57 6.49 -14.15 -0.36
N LEU A 58 6.17 -13.39 0.68
CA LEU A 58 4.94 -12.59 0.74
C LEU A 58 4.87 -11.60 -0.42
N LEU A 59 5.94 -10.86 -0.69
CA LEU A 59 5.99 -9.93 -1.82
C LEU A 59 5.93 -10.63 -3.17
N GLU A 60 6.24 -11.93 -3.28
CA GLU A 60 6.07 -12.72 -4.50
C GLU A 60 4.65 -13.29 -4.62
N GLY A 61 3.92 -13.36 -3.51
CA GLY A 61 2.57 -13.91 -3.41
C GLY A 61 2.53 -15.37 -2.95
N ASP A 62 3.67 -15.94 -2.59
CA ASP A 62 3.75 -17.28 -2.03
C ASP A 62 3.57 -17.24 -0.50
N LEU A 63 2.30 -17.13 -0.10
CA LEU A 63 1.93 -17.09 1.32
C LEU A 63 2.28 -18.39 2.05
N ALA A 64 2.32 -19.53 1.35
CA ALA A 64 2.64 -20.83 1.94
C ALA A 64 4.13 -20.91 2.30
N SER A 65 5.00 -20.53 1.37
CA SER A 65 6.44 -20.45 1.60
C SER A 65 6.79 -19.39 2.64
N ALA A 66 6.15 -18.21 2.59
CA ALA A 66 6.31 -17.18 3.62
C ALA A 66 5.98 -17.70 5.03
N GLN A 67 4.85 -18.42 5.16
CA GLN A 67 4.43 -19.02 6.43
C GLN A 67 5.36 -20.15 6.90
N ALA A 68 5.92 -20.94 5.99
CA ALA A 68 6.91 -21.97 6.31
C ALA A 68 8.19 -21.35 6.86
N LEU A 69 8.71 -20.32 6.20
CA LEU A 69 9.91 -19.58 6.62
C LEU A 69 9.73 -18.93 7.99
N LEU A 70 8.55 -18.36 8.31
CA LEU A 70 8.30 -17.81 9.65
C LEU A 70 8.26 -18.89 10.74
N ARG A 71 7.73 -20.08 10.45
CA ARG A 71 7.74 -21.19 11.42
C ARG A 71 9.18 -21.64 11.70
N GLU A 72 9.99 -21.74 10.66
CA GLU A 72 11.41 -22.07 10.80
C GLU A 72 12.18 -20.97 11.54
N ALA A 73 11.91 -19.70 11.23
CA ALA A 73 12.46 -18.56 11.95
C ALA A 73 12.16 -18.65 13.46
N GLY A 74 10.92 -18.98 13.83
CA GLY A 74 10.53 -19.21 15.22
C GLY A 74 11.33 -20.34 15.88
N ALA A 75 11.50 -21.47 15.18
CA ALA A 75 12.28 -22.60 15.68
C ALA A 75 13.78 -22.27 15.87
N GLN A 76 14.31 -21.34 15.07
CA GLN A 76 15.70 -20.86 15.18
C GLN A 76 15.87 -19.65 16.12
N GLY A 77 14.84 -19.31 16.91
CA GLY A 77 14.90 -18.18 17.85
C GLY A 77 14.80 -16.80 17.21
N GLN A 78 14.42 -16.70 15.93
CA GLN A 78 14.18 -15.45 15.20
C GLN A 78 12.74 -14.93 15.32
N GLY A 79 11.95 -15.44 16.28
CA GLY A 79 10.51 -15.22 16.43
C GLY A 79 10.04 -13.89 17.05
N GLY A 80 10.84 -12.82 17.01
CA GLY A 80 10.54 -11.54 17.69
C GLY A 80 9.40 -10.70 17.10
N SER A 81 9.33 -9.42 17.48
CA SER A 81 8.32 -8.45 17.01
C SER A 81 8.25 -8.35 15.49
N ARG A 82 9.39 -8.45 14.79
CA ARG A 82 9.43 -8.49 13.33
C ARG A 82 8.72 -9.71 12.74
N ALA A 83 8.93 -10.90 13.31
CA ALA A 83 8.24 -12.12 12.85
C ALA A 83 6.73 -12.04 13.08
N LEU A 84 6.29 -11.43 14.19
CA LEU A 84 4.88 -11.13 14.44
C LEU A 84 4.31 -10.13 13.42
N ALA A 85 5.08 -9.12 12.99
CA ALA A 85 4.66 -8.18 11.96
C ALA A 85 4.47 -8.89 10.60
N GLU A 86 5.40 -9.75 10.20
CA GLU A 86 5.25 -10.56 8.98
C GLU A 86 4.05 -11.52 9.07
N GLN A 87 3.80 -12.11 10.23
CA GLN A 87 2.60 -12.92 10.44
C GLN A 87 1.33 -12.09 10.23
N ALA A 88 1.28 -10.87 10.75
CA ALA A 88 0.16 -9.96 10.52
C ALA A 88 -0.09 -9.74 9.02
N PHE A 89 0.97 -9.46 8.25
CA PHE A 89 0.87 -9.22 6.81
C PHE A 89 0.40 -10.45 6.03
N ILE A 90 0.91 -11.64 6.36
CA ILE A 90 0.51 -12.90 5.70
C ILE A 90 -0.97 -13.22 5.99
N GLU A 91 -1.41 -13.04 7.24
CA GLU A 91 -2.81 -13.22 7.62
C GLU A 91 -3.73 -12.27 6.85
N ASP A 92 -3.32 -11.01 6.73
CA ASP A 92 -4.11 -9.97 6.06
C ASP A 92 -4.19 -10.22 4.54
N ALA A 93 -3.05 -10.54 3.91
CA ALA A 93 -2.98 -10.92 2.50
C ALA A 93 -3.77 -12.20 2.20
N GLY A 94 -3.85 -13.12 3.17
CA GLY A 94 -4.68 -14.32 3.11
C GLY A 94 -6.17 -14.09 3.37
N GLY A 95 -6.62 -12.84 3.57
CA GLY A 95 -8.01 -12.49 3.86
C GLY A 95 -8.45 -12.77 5.29
N ARG A 96 -7.53 -13.16 6.19
CA ARG A 96 -7.81 -13.44 7.61
C ARG A 96 -7.65 -12.17 8.45
N HIS A 97 -8.37 -11.12 8.07
CA HIS A 97 -8.24 -9.76 8.61
C HIS A 97 -8.39 -9.68 10.14
N MET A 98 -9.29 -10.46 10.73
CA MET A 98 -9.46 -10.51 12.19
C MET A 98 -8.26 -11.13 12.90
N ARG A 99 -7.60 -12.12 12.29
CA ARG A 99 -6.37 -12.71 12.82
C ARG A 99 -5.21 -11.73 12.69
N ALA A 100 -5.07 -11.08 11.53
CA ALA A 100 -4.09 -10.02 11.33
C ALA A 100 -4.22 -8.89 12.36
N ARG A 101 -5.46 -8.47 12.67
CA ARG A 101 -5.77 -7.46 13.68
C ARG A 101 -5.20 -7.81 15.06
N GLN A 102 -5.31 -9.08 15.48
CA GLN A 102 -4.75 -9.53 16.76
C GLN A 102 -3.23 -9.30 16.83
N PHE A 103 -2.52 -9.58 15.73
CA PHE A 103 -1.08 -9.31 15.65
C PHE A 103 -0.76 -7.81 15.60
N TYR A 104 -1.51 -7.01 14.83
CA TYR A 104 -1.35 -5.56 14.81
C TYR A 104 -1.61 -4.92 16.19
N ASP A 105 -2.57 -5.42 16.96
CA ASP A 105 -2.85 -4.96 18.31
C ASP A 105 -1.71 -5.32 19.28
N ALA A 106 -1.17 -6.54 19.18
CA ALA A 106 -0.05 -7.00 20.00
C ALA A 106 1.25 -6.21 19.74
N LEU A 107 1.41 -5.67 18.53
CA LEU A 107 2.58 -4.89 18.11
C LEU A 107 2.46 -3.39 18.44
N LYS A 108 1.35 -2.94 19.01
CA LYS A 108 1.17 -1.54 19.39
C LYS A 108 2.20 -1.14 20.45
N GLY A 109 2.94 -0.06 20.20
CA GLY A 109 4.00 0.42 21.09
C GLY A 109 5.32 -0.36 21.02
N SER A 110 5.42 -1.37 20.14
CA SER A 110 6.69 -2.06 19.86
C SER A 110 7.60 -1.25 18.93
N ASP A 111 8.82 -1.73 18.74
CA ASP A 111 9.77 -1.25 17.73
C ASP A 111 9.24 -1.38 16.28
N GLN A 112 8.24 -2.24 16.04
CA GLN A 112 7.58 -2.41 14.74
C GLN A 112 6.35 -1.50 14.56
N ALA A 113 5.99 -0.68 15.55
CA ALA A 113 4.76 0.11 15.51
C ALA A 113 4.68 1.03 14.27
N ALA A 114 5.80 1.65 13.87
CA ALA A 114 5.86 2.48 12.67
C ALA A 114 5.72 1.66 11.38
N VAL A 115 6.29 0.46 11.34
CA VAL A 115 6.28 -0.46 10.19
C VAL A 115 4.85 -0.96 9.92
N ILE A 116 4.12 -1.32 10.98
CA ILE A 116 2.77 -1.85 10.85
C ILE A 116 1.68 -0.78 10.74
N ALA A 117 2.00 0.50 10.95
CA ALA A 117 0.99 1.55 11.11
C ALA A 117 0.06 1.66 9.90
N LEU A 118 0.61 1.64 8.68
CA LEU A 118 -0.18 1.72 7.45
C LEU A 118 -0.98 0.43 7.17
N PRO A 119 -0.37 -0.78 7.14
CA PRO A 119 -1.12 -2.03 6.98
C PRO A 119 -2.22 -2.22 8.03
N SER A 120 -1.95 -1.86 9.29
CA SER A 120 -2.92 -1.88 10.39
C SER A 120 -4.12 -0.96 10.13
N ALA A 121 -3.90 0.24 9.55
CA ALA A 121 -4.97 1.16 9.18
C ALA A 121 -5.83 0.62 8.01
N VAL A 122 -5.19 0.01 7.01
CA VAL A 122 -5.90 -0.67 5.91
C VAL A 122 -6.72 -1.86 6.42
N ASN A 123 -6.16 -2.64 7.33
CA ASN A 123 -6.85 -3.75 7.98
C ASN A 123 -8.14 -3.28 8.71
N LEU A 124 -8.11 -2.12 9.37
CA LEU A 124 -9.33 -1.54 9.97
C LEU A 124 -10.40 -1.26 8.92
N ALA A 125 -10.02 -0.76 7.74
CA ALA A 125 -10.95 -0.55 6.63
C ALA A 125 -11.51 -1.89 6.10
N ALA A 126 -10.65 -2.90 5.92
CA ALA A 126 -11.05 -4.25 5.49
C ALA A 126 -11.99 -4.95 6.49
N LEU A 127 -11.95 -4.56 7.77
CA LEU A 127 -12.86 -5.00 8.83
C LEU A 127 -14.14 -4.15 8.95
N GLY A 128 -14.36 -3.17 8.06
CA GLY A 128 -15.48 -2.24 8.12
C GLY A 128 -15.42 -1.25 9.29
N ARG A 129 -14.29 -1.16 10.00
CA ARG A 129 -14.10 -0.24 11.14
C ARG A 129 -13.70 1.15 10.65
N PHE A 130 -14.52 1.73 9.77
CA PHE A 130 -14.20 2.93 9.01
C PHE A 130 -13.87 4.15 9.88
N GLU A 131 -14.52 4.32 11.03
CA GLU A 131 -14.19 5.44 11.93
C GLU A 131 -12.77 5.32 12.49
N GLN A 132 -12.37 4.12 12.90
CA GLN A 132 -11.02 3.86 13.41
C GLN A 132 -9.99 3.97 12.29
N ALA A 133 -10.30 3.44 11.11
CA ALA A 133 -9.45 3.57 9.92
C ALA A 133 -9.23 5.05 9.57
N GLY A 134 -10.29 5.86 9.52
CA GLY A 134 -10.19 7.29 9.23
C GLY A 134 -9.30 8.05 10.22
N LYS A 135 -9.43 7.75 11.53
CA LYS A 135 -8.53 8.32 12.56
C LYS A 135 -7.07 7.91 12.33
N ALA A 136 -6.82 6.63 12.03
CA ALA A 136 -5.47 6.12 11.78
C ALA A 136 -4.83 6.74 10.52
N PHE A 137 -5.59 6.86 9.43
CA PHE A 137 -5.10 7.51 8.20
C PHE A 137 -4.85 9.01 8.39
N ALA A 138 -5.72 9.71 9.10
CA ALA A 138 -5.51 11.13 9.41
C ALA A 138 -4.23 11.35 10.24
N GLU A 139 -3.96 10.46 11.21
CA GLU A 139 -2.74 10.48 11.99
C GLU A 139 -1.51 10.20 11.11
N LEU A 140 -1.53 9.13 10.30
CA LEU A 140 -0.45 8.81 9.36
C LEU A 140 -0.15 9.95 8.37
N GLN A 141 -1.19 10.60 7.84
CA GLN A 141 -1.06 11.75 6.95
C GLN A 141 -0.35 12.93 7.63
N LYS A 142 -0.53 13.09 8.94
CA LYS A 142 0.04 14.18 9.73
C LYS A 142 1.44 13.89 10.23
N THR A 143 1.70 12.66 10.70
CA THR A 143 2.89 12.35 11.52
C THR A 143 3.87 11.38 10.89
N SER A 144 3.53 10.73 9.78
CA SER A 144 4.48 9.86 9.09
C SER A 144 5.69 10.67 8.60
N PRO A 145 6.93 10.22 8.81
CA PRO A 145 8.12 10.85 8.25
C PRO A 145 8.27 10.60 6.74
N ASN A 146 7.48 9.69 6.17
CA ASN A 146 7.55 9.32 4.76
C ASN A 146 6.44 10.04 3.95
N PRO A 147 6.81 10.98 3.04
CA PRO A 147 5.84 11.69 2.22
C PRO A 147 4.93 10.79 1.37
N GLN A 148 5.42 9.64 0.91
CA GLN A 148 4.60 8.67 0.17
C GLN A 148 3.50 8.12 1.06
N VAL A 149 3.82 7.74 2.31
CA VAL A 149 2.84 7.24 3.29
C VAL A 149 1.84 8.33 3.65
N GLN A 150 2.28 9.58 3.80
CA GLN A 150 1.39 10.70 4.05
C GLN A 150 0.35 10.87 2.92
N ALA A 151 0.82 10.89 1.67
CA ALA A 151 -0.05 11.07 0.51
C ALA A 151 -1.02 9.91 0.33
N TYR A 152 -0.52 8.68 0.48
CA TYR A 152 -1.31 7.46 0.37
C TYR A 152 -2.37 7.33 1.50
N ALA A 153 -2.01 7.67 2.74
CA ALA A 153 -2.96 7.77 3.84
C ALA A 153 -4.04 8.84 3.55
N GLY A 154 -3.66 9.93 2.90
CA GLY A 154 -4.60 10.93 2.39
C GLY A 154 -5.62 10.34 1.41
N LEU A 155 -5.19 9.52 0.44
CA LEU A 155 -6.10 8.85 -0.52
C LEU A 155 -7.08 7.91 0.18
N TRP A 156 -6.61 7.13 1.16
CA TRP A 156 -7.47 6.32 2.00
C TRP A 156 -8.47 7.15 2.80
N ASN A 157 -8.04 8.29 3.36
CA ASN A 157 -8.92 9.17 4.10
C ASN A 157 -10.03 9.76 3.20
N LEU A 158 -9.74 10.05 1.93
CA LEU A 158 -10.76 10.43 0.93
C LEU A 158 -11.77 9.30 0.73
N TRP A 159 -11.28 8.08 0.50
CA TRP A 159 -12.11 6.90 0.25
C TRP A 159 -13.01 6.57 1.45
N VAL A 160 -12.45 6.50 2.66
CA VAL A 160 -13.19 6.21 3.90
C VAL A 160 -14.22 7.31 4.17
N THR A 161 -13.85 8.58 3.99
CA THR A 161 -14.78 9.70 4.15
C THR A 161 -15.96 9.60 3.18
N ALA A 162 -15.69 9.28 1.91
CA ALA A 162 -16.73 9.13 0.90
C ALA A 162 -17.66 7.95 1.24
N ARG A 163 -17.09 6.80 1.59
CA ARG A 163 -17.83 5.59 1.99
C ARG A 163 -18.75 5.87 3.18
N GLN A 164 -18.22 6.44 4.26
CA GLN A 164 -19.01 6.73 5.46
C GLN A 164 -20.12 7.74 5.19
N ALA A 165 -19.87 8.75 4.35
CA ALA A 165 -20.89 9.71 3.97
C ALA A 165 -22.02 9.04 3.17
N SER A 166 -21.66 8.13 2.25
CA SER A 166 -22.64 7.32 1.50
C SER A 166 -23.46 6.42 2.43
N ASP A 167 -22.81 5.72 3.37
CA ASP A 167 -23.47 4.83 4.34
C ASP A 167 -24.43 5.60 5.26
N ALA A 168 -24.10 6.86 5.57
CA ALA A 168 -24.95 7.76 6.35
C ALA A 168 -26.04 8.47 5.52
N GLY A 169 -26.16 8.19 4.21
CA GLY A 169 -27.14 8.84 3.34
C GLY A 169 -26.90 10.33 3.11
N VAL A 170 -25.66 10.81 3.27
CA VAL A 170 -25.29 12.20 3.02
C VAL A 170 -25.44 12.52 1.54
N LYS A 171 -26.06 13.67 1.23
CA LYS A 171 -26.29 14.11 -0.15
C LYS A 171 -24.99 14.09 -0.98
N PRO A 172 -24.98 13.56 -2.21
CA PRO A 172 -23.76 13.45 -3.03
C PRO A 172 -23.00 14.76 -3.22
N ALA A 173 -23.69 15.89 -3.38
CA ALA A 173 -23.06 17.21 -3.49
C ALA A 173 -22.27 17.62 -2.23
N VAL A 174 -22.77 17.26 -1.04
CA VAL A 174 -22.09 17.53 0.23
C VAL A 174 -20.87 16.62 0.37
N THR A 175 -21.02 15.33 0.05
CA THR A 175 -19.90 14.38 0.01
C THR A 175 -18.81 14.85 -0.95
N LYS A 176 -19.19 15.25 -2.16
CA LYS A 176 -18.29 15.81 -3.19
C LYS A 176 -17.51 17.02 -2.67
N ALA A 177 -18.19 18.04 -2.14
CA ALA A 177 -17.53 19.22 -1.61
C ALA A 177 -16.55 18.88 -0.47
N ARG A 178 -16.91 17.92 0.39
CA ARG A 178 -16.05 17.45 1.49
C ARG A 178 -14.79 16.75 0.98
N VAL A 179 -14.92 15.81 0.04
CA VAL A 179 -13.75 15.10 -0.51
C VAL A 179 -12.86 16.04 -1.34
N GLU A 180 -13.44 16.97 -2.10
CA GLU A 180 -12.66 17.97 -2.85
C GLU A 180 -11.83 18.86 -1.92
N LYS A 181 -12.39 19.28 -0.79
CA LYS A 181 -11.67 20.05 0.24
C LYS A 181 -10.52 19.24 0.81
N LEU A 182 -10.75 17.98 1.18
CA LEU A 182 -9.71 17.09 1.71
C LEU A 182 -8.61 16.83 0.67
N ALA A 183 -8.98 16.64 -0.60
CA ALA A 183 -8.05 16.34 -1.69
C ALA A 183 -7.07 17.50 -1.96
N ARG A 184 -7.44 18.75 -1.66
CA ARG A 184 -6.55 19.92 -1.76
C ARG A 184 -5.47 19.97 -0.68
N ALA A 185 -5.68 19.29 0.45
CA ALA A 185 -4.73 19.25 1.57
C ALA A 185 -3.67 18.15 1.40
N ILE A 186 -3.84 17.24 0.44
CA ILE A 186 -2.90 16.15 0.17
C ILE A 186 -1.81 16.67 -0.76
N LYS A 187 -0.55 16.46 -0.38
CA LYS A 187 0.62 16.75 -1.20
C LYS A 187 1.01 15.49 -1.97
N PRO A 188 0.74 15.38 -3.29
CA PRO A 188 1.15 14.21 -4.05
C PRO A 188 2.68 14.19 -4.20
N VAL A 189 3.27 12.99 -4.20
CA VAL A 189 4.73 12.81 -4.39
C VAL A 189 5.11 12.29 -5.77
N ASP A 190 4.15 11.76 -6.51
CA ASP A 190 4.32 11.28 -7.89
C ASP A 190 3.11 11.65 -8.77
N GLU A 191 3.24 11.41 -10.08
CA GLU A 191 2.21 11.75 -11.07
C GLU A 191 0.98 10.84 -10.97
N HIS A 192 1.13 9.61 -10.48
CA HIS A 192 0.00 8.71 -10.24
C HIS A 192 -0.91 9.27 -9.15
N GLN A 193 -0.34 9.67 -8.01
CA GLN A 193 -1.06 10.31 -6.92
C GLN A 193 -1.63 11.67 -7.36
N ARG A 194 -0.91 12.45 -8.17
CA ARG A 194 -1.44 13.70 -8.72
C ARG A 194 -2.69 13.46 -9.56
N ALA A 195 -2.70 12.44 -10.42
CA ALA A 195 -3.87 12.07 -11.22
C ALA A 195 -5.03 11.58 -10.34
N MET A 196 -4.76 10.78 -9.32
CA MET A 196 -5.76 10.37 -8.32
C MET A 196 -6.40 11.58 -7.62
N LEU A 197 -5.59 12.55 -7.18
CA LEU A 197 -6.12 13.76 -6.56
C LEU A 197 -6.90 14.63 -7.55
N ALA A 198 -6.47 14.72 -8.80
CA ALA A 198 -7.20 15.44 -9.84
C ALA A 198 -8.60 14.83 -10.07
N LEU A 199 -8.73 13.50 -10.02
CA LEU A 199 -10.03 12.81 -10.06
C LEU A 199 -10.90 13.22 -8.86
N PHE A 200 -10.39 13.13 -7.63
CA PHE A 200 -11.16 13.52 -6.44
C PHE A 200 -11.49 15.02 -6.37
N GLN A 201 -10.70 15.85 -7.04
CA GLN A 201 -10.97 17.28 -7.22
C GLN A 201 -11.97 17.58 -8.36
N GLY A 202 -12.45 16.56 -9.08
CA GLY A 202 -13.35 16.72 -10.23
C GLY A 202 -12.69 17.37 -11.45
N LYS A 203 -11.36 17.38 -11.52
CA LYS A 203 -10.55 17.98 -12.60
C LYS A 203 -10.11 16.99 -13.67
N SER A 204 -10.37 15.70 -13.44
CA SER A 204 -9.96 14.59 -14.29
C SER A 204 -10.94 13.44 -14.12
N ASP A 205 -10.82 12.41 -14.95
CA ASP A 205 -11.57 11.16 -14.85
C ASP A 205 -10.66 9.96 -14.54
N SER A 206 -11.27 8.80 -14.36
CA SER A 206 -10.55 7.55 -14.07
C SER A 206 -9.68 7.08 -15.24
N SER A 207 -10.05 7.38 -16.50
CA SER A 207 -9.26 6.98 -17.66
C SER A 207 -7.88 7.63 -17.66
N ALA A 208 -7.79 8.90 -17.27
CA ALA A 208 -6.53 9.62 -17.13
C ALA A 208 -5.62 8.99 -16.04
N VAL A 209 -6.20 8.52 -14.93
CA VAL A 209 -5.45 7.81 -13.87
C VAL A 209 -4.80 6.55 -14.43
N PHE A 210 -5.55 5.72 -15.15
CA PHE A 210 -5.03 4.48 -15.72
C PHE A 210 -4.01 4.75 -16.84
N ALA A 211 -4.22 5.78 -17.67
CA ALA A 211 -3.27 6.19 -18.69
C ALA A 211 -1.91 6.58 -18.10
N GLN A 212 -1.88 7.24 -16.93
CA GLN A 212 -0.63 7.52 -16.22
C GLN A 212 0.10 6.21 -15.85
N ILE A 213 -0.61 5.20 -15.35
CA ILE A 213 -0.01 3.91 -14.97
C ILE A 213 0.54 3.18 -16.19
N ASP A 214 -0.20 3.20 -17.30
CA ASP A 214 0.20 2.53 -18.54
C ASP A 214 1.51 3.13 -19.10
N GLY A 215 1.65 4.46 -19.02
CA GLY A 215 2.85 5.20 -19.45
C GLY A 215 4.08 5.06 -18.54
N LEU A 216 3.96 4.48 -17.33
CA LEU A 216 5.10 4.32 -16.43
C LEU A 216 6.15 3.36 -16.99
N GLN A 217 7.42 3.72 -16.84
CA GLN A 217 8.54 2.80 -17.05
C GLN A 217 8.83 2.09 -15.73
N ALA A 218 8.02 1.07 -15.41
CA ALA A 218 8.07 0.31 -14.17
C ALA A 218 7.83 -1.18 -14.44
N PRO A 219 8.34 -2.10 -13.59
CA PRO A 219 8.06 -3.52 -13.69
C PRO A 219 6.55 -3.81 -13.67
N ASP A 220 6.13 -4.88 -14.34
CA ASP A 220 4.70 -5.23 -14.43
C ASP A 220 4.06 -5.46 -13.06
N ALA A 221 4.81 -6.03 -12.10
CA ALA A 221 4.32 -6.20 -10.73
C ALA A 221 3.92 -4.86 -10.09
N VAL A 222 4.75 -3.82 -10.27
CA VAL A 222 4.48 -2.45 -9.80
C VAL A 222 3.24 -1.88 -10.47
N LYS A 223 3.14 -2.02 -11.80
CA LYS A 223 1.96 -1.54 -12.53
C LYS A 223 0.68 -2.23 -12.06
N ARG A 224 0.72 -3.53 -11.79
CA ARG A 224 -0.45 -4.28 -11.29
C ARG A 224 -0.88 -3.81 -9.89
N ASP A 225 0.07 -3.52 -9.01
CA ASP A 225 -0.23 -2.97 -7.68
C ASP A 225 -0.88 -1.58 -7.82
N LEU A 226 -0.30 -0.69 -8.63
CA LEU A 226 -0.87 0.64 -8.91
C LEU A 226 -2.26 0.59 -9.57
N ARG A 227 -2.52 -0.40 -10.44
CA ARG A 227 -3.87 -0.61 -11.00
C ARG A 227 -4.86 -1.10 -9.96
N THR A 228 -4.40 -1.83 -8.95
CA THR A 228 -5.24 -2.25 -7.80
C THR A 228 -5.60 -1.04 -6.95
N GLU A 229 -4.60 -0.22 -6.63
CA GLU A 229 -4.76 1.05 -5.90
C GLU A 229 -5.75 1.99 -6.63
N ALA A 230 -5.49 2.26 -7.91
CA ALA A 230 -6.37 3.06 -8.76
C ALA A 230 -7.77 2.47 -8.84
N GLY A 231 -7.86 1.14 -8.96
CA GLY A 231 -9.12 0.40 -8.96
C GLY A 231 -9.98 0.72 -7.74
N LEU A 232 -9.40 0.59 -6.55
CA LEU A 232 -10.10 0.85 -5.31
C LEU A 232 -10.53 2.32 -5.20
N PHE A 233 -9.58 3.23 -5.37
CA PHE A 233 -9.82 4.64 -5.08
C PHE A 233 -10.67 5.32 -6.16
N ALA A 234 -10.38 5.09 -7.43
CA ALA A 234 -11.17 5.67 -8.52
C ALA A 234 -12.58 5.06 -8.55
N GLY A 235 -12.70 3.77 -8.26
CA GLY A 235 -14.01 3.13 -8.17
C GLY A 235 -14.79 3.63 -6.96
N GLY A 236 -14.15 3.82 -5.80
CA GLY A 236 -14.79 4.44 -4.63
C GLY A 236 -15.24 5.88 -4.86
N TYR A 237 -14.50 6.65 -5.67
CA TYR A 237 -14.97 7.96 -6.13
C TYR A 237 -16.22 7.84 -7.01
N LEU A 238 -16.21 6.93 -7.99
CA LEU A 238 -17.37 6.71 -8.86
C LEU A 238 -18.60 6.27 -8.05
N ASP A 239 -18.42 5.32 -7.15
CA ASP A 239 -19.47 4.75 -6.32
C ASP A 239 -20.03 5.79 -5.34
N TYR A 240 -19.19 6.26 -4.41
CA TYR A 240 -19.66 7.02 -3.26
C TYR A 240 -19.80 8.52 -3.50
N VAL A 241 -19.08 9.08 -4.48
CA VAL A 241 -19.08 10.53 -4.73
C VAL A 241 -19.92 10.88 -5.96
N ARG A 242 -19.74 10.13 -7.05
CA ARG A 242 -20.44 10.34 -8.32
C ARG A 242 -21.77 9.60 -8.42
N GLN A 243 -22.01 8.60 -7.56
CA GLN A 243 -23.17 7.69 -7.64
C GLN A 243 -23.27 6.96 -8.99
N ASP A 244 -22.12 6.73 -9.63
CA ASP A 244 -21.99 5.92 -10.84
C ASP A 244 -21.61 4.49 -10.46
N HIS A 245 -22.58 3.77 -9.90
CA HIS A 245 -22.39 2.40 -9.42
C HIS A 245 -21.98 1.43 -10.55
N ALA A 246 -22.54 1.62 -11.76
CA ALA A 246 -22.20 0.78 -12.91
C ALA A 246 -20.76 1.04 -13.40
N GLY A 247 -20.33 2.31 -13.44
CA GLY A 247 -18.95 2.68 -13.72
C GLY A 247 -17.98 2.14 -12.66
N ALA A 248 -18.35 2.26 -11.37
CA ALA A 248 -17.56 1.74 -10.27
C ALA A 248 -17.38 0.22 -10.36
N LEU A 249 -18.47 -0.54 -10.57
CA LEU A 249 -18.41 -2.00 -10.67
C LEU A 249 -17.50 -2.46 -11.81
N ARG A 250 -17.64 -1.90 -13.01
CA ARG A 250 -16.76 -2.21 -14.15
C ARG A 250 -15.29 -1.96 -13.82
N LEU A 251 -15.01 -0.88 -13.11
CA LEU A 251 -13.66 -0.49 -12.75
C LEU A 251 -13.08 -1.41 -11.66
N TYR A 252 -13.90 -1.81 -10.68
CA TYR A 252 -13.51 -2.80 -9.68
C TYR A 252 -13.18 -4.16 -10.31
N GLU A 253 -14.05 -4.66 -11.20
CA GLU A 253 -13.85 -5.94 -11.89
C GLU A 253 -12.58 -5.93 -12.75
N ARG A 254 -12.36 -4.86 -13.53
CA ARG A 254 -11.14 -4.69 -14.32
C ARG A 254 -9.88 -4.71 -13.45
N ALA A 255 -9.90 -3.97 -12.33
CA ALA A 255 -8.76 -3.95 -11.41
C ALA A 255 -8.55 -5.30 -10.71
N LEU A 256 -9.61 -6.05 -10.39
CA LEU A 256 -9.50 -7.39 -9.80
C LEU A 256 -8.86 -8.41 -10.74
N GLN A 257 -9.15 -8.33 -12.04
CA GLN A 257 -8.55 -9.19 -13.07
C GLN A 257 -7.04 -8.94 -13.21
N GLN A 258 -6.59 -7.71 -12.94
CA GLN A 258 -5.20 -7.30 -13.14
C GLN A 258 -4.39 -7.27 -11.84
N SER A 259 -5.04 -7.31 -10.69
CA SER A 259 -4.37 -7.21 -9.39
C SER A 259 -3.61 -8.47 -9.02
N ARG A 260 -2.59 -8.28 -8.17
CA ARG A 260 -1.83 -9.37 -7.58
C ARG A 260 -2.54 -9.84 -6.30
N PRO A 261 -2.43 -11.13 -5.92
CA PRO A 261 -3.04 -11.62 -4.69
C PRO A 261 -2.66 -10.83 -3.43
N THR A 262 -1.44 -10.29 -3.40
CA THR A 262 -0.86 -9.58 -2.25
C THR A 262 -0.94 -8.06 -2.34
N ALA A 263 -1.64 -7.51 -3.35
CA ALA A 263 -1.90 -6.09 -3.40
C ALA A 263 -2.78 -5.65 -2.21
N MET A 264 -2.36 -4.60 -1.50
CA MET A 264 -2.91 -4.21 -0.21
C MET A 264 -4.39 -3.81 -0.27
N GLU A 265 -4.83 -3.22 -1.38
CA GLU A 265 -6.20 -2.77 -1.61
C GLU A 265 -7.13 -3.88 -2.09
N ARG A 266 -6.57 -5.01 -2.55
CA ARG A 266 -7.34 -6.09 -3.19
C ARG A 266 -8.48 -6.61 -2.30
N PRO A 267 -8.32 -6.84 -0.99
CA PRO A 267 -9.42 -7.29 -0.15
C PRO A 267 -10.60 -6.31 -0.14
N GLN A 268 -10.33 -5.00 0.01
CA GLN A 268 -11.37 -3.98 0.00
C GLN A 268 -12.02 -3.87 -1.39
N LEU A 269 -11.23 -4.01 -2.45
CA LEU A 269 -11.71 -4.03 -3.83
C LEU A 269 -12.69 -5.19 -4.08
N ILE A 270 -12.39 -6.39 -3.56
CA ILE A 270 -13.29 -7.55 -3.61
C ILE A 270 -14.59 -7.26 -2.87
N GLN A 271 -14.51 -6.70 -1.65
CA GLN A 271 -15.70 -6.39 -0.86
C GLN A 271 -16.60 -5.37 -1.56
N SER A 272 -16.02 -4.28 -2.09
CA SER A 272 -16.77 -3.24 -2.82
C SER A 272 -17.40 -3.76 -4.11
N SER A 273 -16.67 -4.57 -4.89
CA SER A 273 -17.22 -5.24 -6.07
C SER A 273 -18.41 -6.13 -5.73
N ARG A 274 -18.26 -7.00 -4.72
CA ARG A 274 -19.35 -7.90 -4.28
C ARG A 274 -20.57 -7.14 -3.78
N ALA A 275 -20.37 -6.06 -3.02
CA ALA A 275 -21.48 -5.24 -2.52
C ALA A 275 -22.34 -4.70 -3.69
N LEU A 276 -21.71 -4.12 -4.72
CA LEU A 276 -22.44 -3.62 -5.89
C LEU A 276 -23.08 -4.72 -6.73
N GLN A 277 -22.45 -5.89 -6.84
CA GLN A 277 -23.04 -7.06 -7.52
C GLN A 277 -24.30 -7.56 -6.80
N LEU A 278 -24.36 -7.46 -5.48
CA LEU A 278 -25.53 -7.84 -4.69
C LEU A 278 -26.64 -6.79 -4.77
N SER A 279 -26.30 -5.51 -4.83
CA SER A 279 -27.28 -4.41 -4.96
C SER A 279 -27.85 -4.21 -6.36
N SER A 280 -27.27 -4.85 -7.39
CA SER A 280 -27.73 -4.77 -8.78
C SER A 280 -28.58 -5.96 -9.22
N ARG A 281 -28.80 -6.94 -8.33
CA ARG A 281 -29.75 -8.04 -8.51
C ARG A 281 -31.12 -7.66 -7.97
#